data_AF-A0A182Y0V9-F1
#
_entry.id   AF-A0A182Y0V9-F1
#
_cell.length_a   1.000
_cell.length_b   1.000
_cell.length_c   1.000
_cell.angle_alpha   90.00
_cell.angle_beta   90.00
_cell.angle_gamma   90.00
#
_symmetry.space_group_name_H-M   'P 1'
#
loop_
_entity.id
_entity.type
_entity.pdbx_description
1 polymer ?
#
loop_
_entity_poly.entity_id
_entity_poly.type
_entity_poly.pdbx_seq_one_letter_code
_entity_poly.pdbx_strand_id
1 'polypeptide(L)'
;MSKQMAEMNKKSDRIENVIASMSDRLGQVEKKVGISLATLEQVKDTMVLTDETSKPEVLQTPSQKRKTPILLLSNEEELLAFDAKLGSDEEFYANVKRWLTRRIHANDPDNRMHIAMDLVFERTFLPLCSWTGNGRPTPNISLRTQTNITKLFAAIGSTKYFTAKGDTVRRFFLKKLHNAKYRVKLKNLRTSTCHKRKFTND
;
A
#
# COMPACT_ATOMS: atom_id res chain seq x y z
N MET A 1 -15.21 44.01 -46.10
CA MET A 1 -16.07 42.80 -45.96
C MET A 1 -15.32 41.47 -46.14
N SER A 2 -14.29 41.34 -47.00
CA SER A 2 -13.60 40.05 -47.22
C SER A 2 -12.84 39.43 -46.03
N LYS A 3 -12.25 40.23 -45.14
CA LYS A 3 -11.45 39.69 -44.01
C LYS A 3 -12.30 38.93 -42.98
N GLN A 4 -13.52 39.41 -42.72
CA GLN A 4 -14.44 38.80 -41.77
C GLN A 4 -15.02 37.47 -42.29
N MET A 5 -15.25 37.37 -43.61
CA MET A 5 -15.67 36.11 -44.25
C MET A 5 -14.57 35.04 -44.19
N ALA A 6 -13.30 35.41 -44.38
CA ALA A 6 -12.18 34.48 -44.28
C ALA A 6 -12.00 33.93 -42.85
N GLU A 7 -12.17 34.77 -41.82
CA GLU A 7 -12.14 34.30 -40.42
C GLU A 7 -13.33 33.41 -40.06
N MET A 8 -14.51 33.71 -40.59
CA MET A 8 -15.71 32.90 -40.38
C MET A 8 -15.55 31.51 -40.99
N ASN A 9 -15.03 31.41 -42.21
CA ASN A 9 -14.76 30.12 -42.85
C ASN A 9 -13.74 29.29 -42.06
N LYS A 10 -12.64 29.92 -41.60
CA LYS A 10 -11.63 29.25 -40.77
C LYS A 10 -12.18 28.74 -39.43
N LYS A 11 -13.19 29.41 -38.87
CA LYS A 11 -13.90 28.94 -37.67
C LYS A 11 -14.85 27.78 -37.99
N SER A 12 -15.53 27.82 -39.13
CA SER A 12 -16.37 26.71 -39.62
C SER A 12 -15.55 25.43 -39.81
N ASP A 13 -14.41 25.51 -40.50
CA ASP A 13 -13.51 24.37 -40.74
C ASP A 13 -13.01 23.75 -39.43
N ARG A 14 -12.80 24.57 -38.40
CA ARG A 14 -12.40 24.09 -37.06
C ARG A 14 -13.54 23.35 -36.37
N ILE A 15 -14.77 23.85 -36.48
CA ILE A 15 -15.94 23.23 -35.87
C ILE A 15 -16.23 21.88 -36.55
N GLU A 16 -16.16 21.81 -37.88
CA GLU A 16 -16.33 20.57 -38.63
C GLU A 16 -15.31 19.50 -38.22
N ASN A 17 -14.03 19.87 -38.08
CA ASN A 17 -13.00 18.96 -37.60
C ASN A 17 -13.25 18.47 -36.16
N VAL A 18 -13.73 19.33 -35.27
CA VAL A 18 -14.08 18.92 -33.89
C VAL A 18 -15.26 17.94 -33.90
N ILE A 19 -16.29 18.21 -34.70
CA ILE A 19 -17.48 17.34 -34.83
C ILE A 19 -17.09 15.97 -35.38
N ALA A 20 -16.21 15.91 -36.39
CA ALA A 20 -15.69 14.66 -36.92
C ALA A 20 -14.96 13.85 -35.83
N SER A 21 -14.07 14.50 -35.07
CA SER A 21 -13.33 13.82 -33.99
C SER A 21 -14.21 13.34 -32.84
N MET A 22 -15.30 14.06 -32.54
CA MET A 22 -16.27 13.67 -31.51
C MET A 22 -17.07 12.44 -31.95
N SER A 23 -17.46 12.39 -33.22
CA SER A 23 -18.22 11.27 -33.79
C SER A 23 -17.40 9.96 -33.75
N ASP A 24 -16.11 10.02 -34.12
CA ASP A 24 -15.20 8.89 -34.03
C ASP A 24 -15.05 8.37 -32.60
N ARG A 25 -14.89 9.29 -31.64
CA ARG A 25 -14.78 8.93 -30.22
C ARG A 25 -16.06 8.32 -29.68
N LEU A 26 -17.23 8.80 -30.10
CA LEU A 26 -18.53 8.25 -29.70
C LEU A 26 -18.69 6.82 -30.22
N GLY A 27 -18.37 6.57 -31.49
CA GLY A 27 -18.43 5.22 -32.07
C GLY A 27 -17.47 4.23 -31.37
N GLN A 28 -16.29 4.68 -30.94
CA GLN A 28 -15.37 3.84 -30.15
C GLN A 28 -15.92 3.50 -28.76
N VAL A 29 -16.66 4.42 -28.12
CA VAL A 29 -17.30 4.17 -26.82
C VAL A 29 -18.47 3.20 -26.98
N GLU A 30 -19.32 3.38 -27.99
CA GLU A 30 -20.44 2.48 -28.28
C GLU A 30 -19.95 1.04 -28.54
N LYS A 31 -18.87 0.88 -29.32
CA LYS A 31 -18.26 -0.43 -29.55
C LYS A 31 -17.73 -1.07 -28.26
N LYS A 32 -17.11 -0.29 -27.37
CA LYS A 32 -16.61 -0.80 -26.07
C LYS A 32 -17.76 -1.21 -25.14
N VAL A 33 -18.83 -0.42 -25.08
CA VAL A 33 -20.02 -0.73 -24.27
C VAL A 33 -20.72 -1.98 -24.80
N GLY A 34 -20.86 -2.13 -26.13
CA GLY A 34 -21.44 -3.33 -26.73
C GLY A 34 -20.66 -4.61 -26.38
N ILE A 35 -19.32 -4.55 -26.39
CA ILE A 35 -18.47 -5.67 -25.97
C ILE A 35 -18.66 -5.99 -24.49
N SER A 36 -18.71 -4.97 -23.62
CA SER A 36 -18.92 -5.17 -22.18
C SER A 36 -20.29 -5.76 -21.86
N LEU A 37 -21.35 -5.38 -22.59
CA LEU A 37 -22.69 -5.92 -22.42
C LEU A 37 -22.76 -7.39 -22.81
N ALA A 38 -22.15 -7.77 -23.95
CA ALA A 38 -22.10 -9.16 -24.39
C ALA A 38 -21.32 -10.07 -23.41
N THR A 39 -20.22 -9.57 -22.81
CA THR A 39 -19.50 -10.32 -21.78
C THR A 39 -20.29 -10.47 -20.48
N LEU A 40 -21.12 -9.47 -20.13
CA LEU A 40 -21.96 -9.56 -18.94
C LEU A 40 -23.14 -10.53 -19.15
N GLU A 41 -23.69 -10.56 -20.36
CA GLU A 41 -24.75 -11.50 -20.75
C GLU A 41 -24.25 -12.95 -20.70
N GLN A 42 -23.02 -13.22 -21.17
CA GLN A 42 -22.40 -14.56 -21.08
C GLN A 42 -22.16 -15.05 -19.64
N VAL A 43 -22.03 -14.13 -18.66
CA VAL A 43 -21.83 -14.48 -17.24
C VAL A 43 -23.16 -14.71 -16.51
N LYS A 44 -24.28 -14.21 -17.05
CA LYS A 44 -25.61 -14.39 -16.46
C LYS A 44 -26.12 -15.84 -16.57
N ASP A 45 -25.82 -16.52 -17.67
CA ASP A 45 -26.37 -17.85 -17.94
C ASP A 45 -25.67 -18.98 -17.17
N THR A 46 -24.57 -18.69 -16.45
CA THR A 46 -23.84 -19.69 -15.66
C THR A 46 -24.21 -19.71 -14.17
N MET A 47 -25.17 -18.90 -13.71
CA MET A 47 -25.44 -18.69 -12.26
C MET A 47 -26.89 -18.92 -11.82
N VAL A 48 -27.55 -19.96 -12.34
CA VAL A 48 -28.89 -20.39 -11.86
C VAL A 48 -28.82 -21.84 -11.36
N LEU A 49 -29.47 -22.08 -10.19
CA LEU A 49 -29.59 -23.31 -9.37
C LEU A 49 -28.49 -23.41 -8.28
N THR A 50 -28.74 -23.42 -6.97
CA THR A 50 -29.92 -23.83 -6.16
C THR A 50 -30.06 -23.02 -4.85
N ASP A 51 -31.31 -22.85 -4.43
CA ASP A 51 -31.79 -22.20 -3.20
C ASP A 51 -31.77 -23.15 -1.97
N GLU A 52 -31.98 -22.58 -0.78
CA GLU A 52 -32.29 -23.15 0.56
C GLU A 52 -31.24 -22.91 1.68
N THR A 53 -31.51 -21.84 2.45
CA THR A 53 -31.62 -21.82 3.93
C THR A 53 -30.34 -21.79 4.81
N SER A 54 -30.18 -20.68 5.57
CA SER A 54 -29.46 -20.46 6.88
C SER A 54 -28.16 -19.61 6.92
N LYS A 55 -28.24 -18.45 7.59
CA LYS A 55 -27.18 -17.63 8.29
C LYS A 55 -25.96 -17.08 7.50
N PRO A 56 -25.47 -15.87 7.82
CA PRO A 56 -24.41 -15.21 7.04
C PRO A 56 -23.03 -15.62 7.57
N GLU A 57 -22.46 -16.70 7.04
CA GLU A 57 -21.04 -16.97 7.19
C GLU A 57 -20.48 -17.61 5.91
N VAL A 58 -19.55 -16.87 5.29
CA VAL A 58 -18.48 -17.32 4.36
C VAL A 58 -18.91 -18.07 3.09
N LEU A 59 -18.74 -17.42 1.93
CA LEU A 59 -18.61 -18.10 0.63
C LEU A 59 -17.43 -17.54 -0.18
N GLN A 60 -16.40 -18.38 -0.32
CA GLN A 60 -15.35 -18.29 -1.33
C GLN A 60 -15.80 -19.07 -2.58
N THR A 61 -15.57 -18.52 -3.76
CA THR A 61 -15.56 -19.25 -5.05
C THR A 61 -14.24 -19.00 -5.80
N PRO A 62 -13.81 -19.91 -6.69
CA PRO A 62 -12.42 -20.19 -6.97
C PRO A 62 -11.84 -19.42 -8.16
N SER A 63 -10.68 -18.80 -7.94
CA SER A 63 -9.61 -18.43 -8.90
C SER A 63 -9.11 -16.99 -8.67
N GLN A 64 -8.38 -16.79 -7.56
CA GLN A 64 -7.32 -15.78 -7.38
C GLN A 64 -6.76 -15.89 -5.94
N LYS A 65 -5.90 -16.89 -5.68
CA LYS A 65 -5.09 -16.94 -4.45
C LYS A 65 -4.00 -15.85 -4.46
N ARG A 66 -4.35 -14.55 -4.33
CA ARG A 66 -3.41 -13.47 -3.92
C ARG A 66 -4.15 -12.30 -3.27
N LYS A 67 -4.81 -12.50 -2.14
CA LYS A 67 -5.06 -11.42 -1.16
C LYS A 67 -4.29 -11.75 0.11
N THR A 68 -3.06 -11.26 0.23
CA THR A 68 -2.47 -11.05 1.55
C THR A 68 -2.89 -9.66 2.02
N PRO A 69 -3.46 -9.53 3.23
CA PRO A 69 -4.23 -8.38 3.66
C PRO A 69 -3.34 -7.20 4.06
N ILE A 70 -3.98 -6.04 4.13
CA ILE A 70 -3.47 -4.84 4.80
C ILE A 70 -3.19 -5.22 6.25
N LEU A 71 -1.92 -5.40 6.60
CA LEU A 71 -1.48 -5.72 7.96
C LEU A 71 -1.35 -4.39 8.71
N LEU A 72 -2.45 -3.85 9.23
CA LEU A 72 -2.37 -2.72 10.17
C LEU A 72 -2.45 -3.30 11.58
N LEU A 73 -1.31 -3.72 12.12
CA LEU A 73 -1.24 -4.24 13.47
C LEU A 73 -1.67 -3.14 14.45
N SER A 74 -2.70 -3.45 15.23
CA SER A 74 -3.39 -2.50 16.11
C SER A 74 -3.24 -2.83 17.59
N ASN A 75 -2.86 -4.07 17.92
CA ASN A 75 -2.75 -4.57 19.29
C ASN A 75 -1.56 -5.54 19.48
N GLU A 76 -1.28 -5.86 20.74
CA GLU A 76 -0.16 -6.73 21.13
C GLU A 76 -0.36 -8.20 20.70
N GLU A 77 -1.58 -8.71 20.77
CA GLU A 77 -1.90 -10.09 20.40
C GLU A 77 -1.70 -10.33 18.90
N GLU A 78 -2.17 -9.40 18.06
CA GLU A 78 -1.92 -9.38 16.62
C GLU A 78 -0.43 -9.32 16.31
N LEU A 79 0.32 -8.50 17.05
CA LEU A 79 1.76 -8.38 16.90
C LEU A 79 2.47 -9.71 17.19
N LEU A 80 2.09 -10.38 18.29
CA LEU A 80 2.64 -11.67 18.70
C LEU A 80 2.28 -12.77 17.71
N ALA A 81 1.00 -12.86 17.31
CA ALA A 81 0.53 -13.83 16.33
C ALA A 81 1.21 -13.64 14.97
N PHE A 82 1.42 -12.38 14.56
CA PHE A 82 2.13 -12.06 13.33
C PHE A 82 3.61 -12.44 13.40
N ASP A 83 4.32 -12.12 14.49
CA ASP A 83 5.73 -12.50 14.67
C ASP A 83 5.90 -14.02 14.70
N ALA A 84 5.02 -14.74 15.38
CA ALA A 84 5.02 -16.20 15.41
C ALA A 84 4.79 -16.78 14.01
N LYS A 85 3.77 -16.28 13.28
CA LYS A 85 3.46 -16.75 11.93
C LYS A 85 4.59 -16.49 10.93
N LEU A 86 5.28 -15.35 11.05
CA LEU A 86 6.48 -15.05 10.25
C LEU A 86 7.62 -16.04 10.49
N GLY A 87 7.71 -16.63 11.68
CA GLY A 87 8.74 -17.63 12.02
C GLY A 87 8.35 -19.06 11.67
N SER A 88 7.06 -19.40 11.73
CA SER A 88 6.56 -20.76 11.47
C SER A 88 6.32 -21.06 10.00
N ASP A 89 5.89 -20.07 9.21
CA ASP A 89 5.49 -20.26 7.81
C ASP A 89 6.42 -19.46 6.88
N GLU A 90 7.35 -20.16 6.24
CA GLU A 90 8.31 -19.59 5.30
C GLU A 90 7.63 -19.04 4.03
N GLU A 91 6.53 -19.67 3.57
CA GLU A 91 5.78 -19.17 2.41
C GLU A 91 5.08 -17.85 2.76
N PHE A 92 4.52 -17.76 3.96
CA PHE A 92 3.95 -16.52 4.48
C PHE A 92 5.01 -15.43 4.58
N TYR A 93 6.17 -15.73 5.16
CA TYR A 93 7.29 -14.79 5.24
C TYR A 93 7.71 -14.28 3.86
N ALA A 94 7.90 -15.18 2.90
CA ALA A 94 8.27 -14.85 1.53
C ALA A 94 7.20 -13.99 0.84
N ASN A 95 5.92 -14.30 1.07
CA ASN A 95 4.79 -13.54 0.51
C ASN A 95 4.70 -12.13 1.11
N VAL A 96 4.82 -11.99 2.43
CA VAL A 96 4.84 -10.68 3.12
C VAL A 96 6.02 -9.83 2.66
N LYS A 97 7.23 -10.42 2.64
CA LYS A 97 8.44 -9.74 2.15
C LYS A 97 8.27 -9.27 0.71
N ARG A 98 7.72 -10.11 -0.17
CA ARG A 98 7.47 -9.78 -1.58
C ARG A 98 6.43 -8.68 -1.72
N TRP A 99 5.35 -8.73 -0.94
CA TRP A 99 4.31 -7.70 -0.93
C TRP A 99 4.86 -6.34 -0.49
N LEU A 100 5.61 -6.30 0.62
CA LEU A 100 6.27 -5.07 1.10
C LEU A 100 7.26 -4.52 0.07
N THR A 101 8.12 -5.37 -0.48
CA THR A 101 9.12 -4.96 -1.48
C THR A 101 8.48 -4.35 -2.72
N ARG A 102 7.31 -4.84 -3.17
CA ARG A 102 6.57 -4.28 -4.31
C ARG A 102 5.99 -2.89 -4.04
N ARG A 103 5.65 -2.58 -2.79
CA ARG A 103 5.07 -1.29 -2.37
C ARG A 103 6.14 -0.24 -2.04
N ILE A 104 7.37 -0.66 -1.77
CA ILE A 104 8.46 0.20 -1.34
C ILE A 104 9.27 0.64 -2.57
N HIS A 105 9.11 1.90 -2.96
CA HIS A 105 9.86 2.51 -4.08
C HIS A 105 11.11 3.29 -3.62
N ALA A 106 11.47 3.21 -2.33
CA ALA A 106 12.62 3.92 -1.79
C ALA A 106 13.94 3.15 -1.98
N ASN A 107 15.00 3.90 -2.28
CA ASN A 107 16.37 3.37 -2.38
C ASN A 107 17.10 3.40 -1.03
N ASP A 108 16.79 4.38 -0.18
CA ASP A 108 17.46 4.53 1.11
C ASP A 108 16.92 3.52 2.15
N PRO A 109 17.79 2.77 2.85
CA PRO A 109 17.40 1.77 3.86
C PRO A 109 16.41 2.28 4.92
N ASP A 110 16.65 3.48 5.46
CA ASP A 110 15.80 4.05 6.51
C ASP A 110 14.42 4.39 5.95
N ASN A 111 14.35 4.94 4.73
CA ASN A 111 13.08 5.19 4.06
C ASN A 111 12.32 3.90 3.70
N ARG A 112 13.03 2.85 3.29
CA ARG A 112 12.43 1.53 3.00
C ARG A 112 11.77 0.94 4.25
N MET A 113 12.50 0.89 5.35
CA MET A 113 11.97 0.46 6.64
C MET A 113 10.84 1.38 7.12
N HIS A 114 10.91 2.68 6.83
CA HIS A 114 9.86 3.62 7.22
C HIS A 114 8.53 3.36 6.51
N ILE A 115 8.56 3.16 5.20
CA ILE A 115 7.37 2.82 4.42
C ILE A 115 6.84 1.47 4.87
N ALA A 116 7.71 0.49 5.12
CA ALA A 116 7.29 -0.80 5.67
C ALA A 116 6.60 -0.66 7.03
N MET A 117 7.11 0.20 7.90
CA MET A 117 6.51 0.47 9.22
C MET A 117 5.10 1.05 9.08
N ASP A 118 4.90 2.00 8.19
CA ASP A 118 3.58 2.61 7.96
C ASP A 118 2.59 1.66 7.24
N LEU A 119 3.09 0.58 6.61
CA LEU A 119 2.28 -0.47 5.98
C LEU A 119 1.93 -1.62 6.93
N VAL A 120 2.76 -1.87 7.95
CA VAL A 120 2.65 -3.02 8.89
C VAL A 120 1.99 -2.63 10.21
N PHE A 121 2.11 -1.36 10.62
CA PHE A 121 1.61 -0.91 11.92
C PHE A 121 0.58 0.19 11.77
N GLU A 122 -0.46 0.14 12.60
CA GLU A 122 -1.33 1.27 12.75
C GLU A 122 -0.59 2.46 13.39
N ARG A 123 -0.87 3.66 12.90
CA ARG A 123 -0.19 4.88 13.36
C ARG A 123 -0.45 5.16 14.84
N THR A 124 -1.63 4.80 15.34
CA THR A 124 -2.09 4.92 16.73
C THR A 124 -1.48 3.86 17.66
N PHE A 125 -1.08 2.71 17.11
CA PHE A 125 -0.47 1.61 17.85
C PHE A 125 1.01 1.85 18.16
N LEU A 126 1.77 2.41 17.22
CA LEU A 126 3.22 2.66 17.38
C LEU A 126 3.62 3.44 18.66
N PRO A 127 2.87 4.46 19.13
CA PRO A 127 3.12 5.11 20.42
C PRO A 127 3.01 4.21 21.67
N LEU A 128 2.28 3.10 21.57
CA LEU A 128 2.12 2.11 22.63
C LEU A 128 3.31 1.14 22.69
N CYS A 129 4.06 1.04 21.60
CA CYS A 129 5.27 0.21 21.51
C CYS A 129 6.53 0.96 21.99
N SER A 130 7.51 0.21 22.45
CA SER A 130 8.88 0.69 22.69
C SER A 130 9.88 -0.39 22.27
N TRP A 131 11.17 -0.03 22.18
CA TRP A 131 12.17 -1.03 21.81
C TRP A 131 12.34 -2.10 22.90
N THR A 132 12.52 -1.71 24.17
CA THR A 132 12.80 -2.67 25.26
C THR A 132 11.58 -3.10 26.06
N GLY A 133 10.50 -2.30 26.06
CA GLY A 133 9.31 -2.49 26.89
C GLY A 133 9.30 -1.70 28.20
N ASN A 134 10.44 -1.11 28.58
CA ASN A 134 10.64 -0.48 29.90
C ASN A 134 10.12 0.97 29.99
N GLY A 135 9.04 1.29 29.31
CA GLY A 135 8.42 2.61 29.42
C GLY A 135 7.86 2.88 30.81
N ARG A 136 7.77 4.16 31.18
CA ARG A 136 7.08 4.66 32.36
C ARG A 136 5.99 5.64 31.93
N PRO A 137 4.82 5.71 32.60
CA PRO A 137 4.45 5.04 33.86
C PRO A 137 3.98 3.58 33.73
N THR A 138 3.50 3.16 32.56
CA THR A 138 3.11 1.77 32.28
C THR A 138 4.13 1.11 31.34
N PRO A 139 4.35 -0.21 31.46
CA PRO A 139 5.15 -0.96 30.49
C PRO A 139 4.60 -0.73 29.08
N ASN A 140 5.51 -0.58 28.12
CA ASN A 140 5.18 -0.48 26.71
C ASN A 140 5.36 -1.85 26.05
N ILE A 141 4.69 -2.08 24.93
CA ILE A 141 4.85 -3.32 24.16
C ILE A 141 6.28 -3.38 23.59
N SER A 142 7.00 -4.47 23.85
CA SER A 142 8.41 -4.60 23.45
C SER A 142 8.54 -5.09 22.01
N LEU A 143 9.21 -4.32 21.15
CA LEU A 143 9.53 -4.76 19.79
C LEU A 143 10.83 -5.58 19.70
N ARG A 144 11.71 -5.48 20.71
CA ARG A 144 12.96 -6.25 20.75
C ARG A 144 12.73 -7.75 20.82
N THR A 145 11.66 -8.19 21.50
CA THR A 145 11.33 -9.61 21.63
C THR A 145 10.82 -10.19 20.31
N GLN A 146 10.33 -9.35 19.39
CA GLN A 146 9.69 -9.80 18.15
C GLN A 146 10.76 -9.97 17.07
N THR A 147 11.47 -11.08 17.18
CA THR A 147 12.70 -11.32 16.41
C THR A 147 12.42 -11.54 14.92
N ASN A 148 11.27 -12.10 14.55
CA ASN A 148 10.93 -12.38 13.15
C ASN A 148 10.51 -11.11 12.41
N ILE A 149 9.79 -10.22 13.08
CA ILE A 149 9.52 -8.85 12.60
C ILE A 149 10.85 -8.11 12.44
N THR A 150 11.76 -8.19 13.41
CA THR A 150 13.07 -7.53 13.31
C THR A 150 13.87 -8.06 12.11
N LYS A 151 13.84 -9.36 11.85
CA LYS A 151 14.45 -9.99 10.66
C LYS A 151 13.79 -9.52 9.36
N LEU A 152 12.46 -9.42 9.32
CA LEU A 152 11.72 -8.91 8.16
C LEU A 152 12.15 -7.48 7.83
N PHE A 153 12.25 -6.60 8.83
CA PHE A 153 12.70 -5.22 8.64
C PHE A 153 14.16 -5.15 8.19
N ALA A 154 15.05 -6.02 8.70
CA ALA A 154 16.42 -6.14 8.20
C ALA A 154 16.44 -6.55 6.71
N ALA A 155 15.63 -7.52 6.33
CA ALA A 155 15.53 -7.97 4.94
C ALA A 155 15.00 -6.88 4.01
N ILE A 156 14.05 -6.06 4.46
CA ILE A 156 13.45 -4.97 3.68
C ILE A 156 14.39 -3.76 3.57
N GLY A 157 15.04 -3.40 4.67
CA GLY A 157 16.03 -2.31 4.73
C GLY A 157 17.30 -2.62 3.94
N SER A 158 17.56 -3.90 3.66
CA SER A 158 18.68 -4.32 2.83
C SER A 158 18.46 -3.93 1.35
N THR A 159 19.54 -3.51 0.72
CA THR A 159 19.62 -3.09 -0.69
C THR A 159 20.85 -3.74 -1.32
N LYS A 160 21.02 -3.57 -2.64
CA LYS A 160 22.17 -4.12 -3.37
C LYS A 160 23.53 -3.69 -2.78
N TYR A 161 23.59 -2.51 -2.17
CA TYR A 161 24.83 -1.89 -1.67
C TYR A 161 24.93 -1.86 -0.15
N PHE A 162 23.88 -2.29 0.56
CA PHE A 162 23.82 -2.20 2.01
C PHE A 162 22.99 -3.34 2.60
N THR A 163 23.57 -4.10 3.52
CA THR A 163 22.88 -5.15 4.26
C THR A 163 22.54 -4.62 5.65
N ALA A 164 21.24 -4.48 5.94
CA ALA A 164 20.80 -4.05 7.26
C ALA A 164 21.00 -5.19 8.28
N LYS A 165 21.66 -4.88 9.40
CA LYS A 165 21.85 -5.79 10.54
C LYS A 165 20.86 -5.46 11.66
N GLY A 166 20.80 -6.31 12.68
CA GLY A 166 19.97 -6.09 13.87
C GLY A 166 20.18 -4.70 14.51
N ASP A 167 21.43 -4.23 14.59
CA ASP A 167 21.73 -2.90 15.13
C ASP A 167 21.17 -1.74 14.29
N THR A 168 21.15 -1.89 12.97
CA THR A 168 20.55 -0.92 12.04
C THR A 168 19.06 -0.83 12.30
N VAL A 169 18.38 -1.97 12.39
CA VAL A 169 16.94 -2.06 12.65
C VAL A 169 16.61 -1.51 14.04
N ARG A 170 17.39 -1.86 15.06
CA ARG A 170 17.26 -1.30 16.41
C ARG A 170 17.33 0.23 16.40
N ARG A 171 18.36 0.80 15.76
CA ARG A 171 18.55 2.26 15.70
C ARG A 171 17.40 2.94 14.97
N PHE A 172 16.92 2.32 13.89
CA PHE A 172 15.74 2.76 13.16
C PHE A 172 14.49 2.80 14.05
N PHE A 173 14.16 1.69 14.74
CA PHE A 173 12.97 1.64 15.60
C PHE A 173 13.07 2.61 16.79
N LEU A 174 14.23 2.70 17.46
CA LEU A 174 14.44 3.68 18.54
C LEU A 174 14.12 5.11 18.07
N LYS A 175 14.64 5.51 16.91
CA LYS A 175 14.38 6.84 16.33
C LYS A 175 12.91 7.04 15.98
N LYS A 176 12.24 6.02 15.43
CA LYS A 176 10.85 6.13 14.96
C LYS A 176 9.84 6.10 16.09
N LEU A 177 10.04 5.23 17.09
CA LEU A 177 9.16 5.11 18.26
C LEU A 177 9.21 6.36 19.13
N HIS A 178 10.40 6.95 19.32
CA HIS A 178 10.54 8.22 20.04
C HIS A 178 9.65 9.32 19.44
N ASN A 179 9.55 9.37 18.13
CA ASN A 179 8.76 10.36 17.41
C ASN A 179 7.29 9.94 17.18
N ALA A 180 6.89 8.71 17.53
CA ALA A 180 5.56 8.18 17.21
C ALA A 180 4.42 8.99 17.85
N LYS A 181 4.59 9.41 19.11
CA LYS A 181 3.62 10.24 19.84
C LYS A 181 3.33 11.57 19.13
N TYR A 182 4.37 12.22 18.61
CA TYR A 182 4.23 13.45 17.82
C TYR A 182 3.61 13.16 16.45
N ARG A 183 3.99 12.05 15.81
CA ARG A 183 3.44 11.64 14.51
C ARG A 183 1.94 11.42 14.56
N VAL A 184 1.34 10.91 15.65
CA VAL A 184 -0.12 10.75 15.72
C VAL A 184 -0.85 12.09 15.67
N LYS A 185 -0.29 13.14 16.29
CA LYS A 185 -0.91 14.48 16.37
C LYS A 185 -0.85 15.26 15.05
N LEU A 186 0.05 14.87 14.15
CA LEU A 186 0.22 15.49 12.84
C LEU A 186 -0.91 15.08 11.89
N LYS A 187 -1.98 15.88 11.85
CA LYS A 187 -3.08 15.77 10.87
C LYS A 187 -2.57 16.19 9.47
N ASN A 188 -3.02 15.49 8.42
CA ASN A 188 -2.85 15.85 6.99
C ASN A 188 -1.46 15.70 6.32
N LEU A 189 -0.47 15.05 6.95
CA LEU A 189 0.79 14.72 6.26
C LEU A 189 0.64 13.44 5.41
N ARG A 190 0.60 13.62 4.09
CA ARG A 190 0.90 12.58 3.08
C ARG A 190 2.32 12.08 3.35
N THR A 191 2.46 10.94 4.03
CA THR A 191 3.71 10.16 4.17
C THR A 191 4.95 10.94 4.68
N SER A 192 5.34 10.71 5.93
CA SER A 192 6.63 11.21 6.42
C SER A 192 7.79 10.49 5.75
N THR A 193 8.87 11.19 5.42
CA THR A 193 10.12 10.61 4.89
C THR A 193 11.27 10.76 5.87
N CYS A 194 12.25 9.86 5.82
CA CYS A 194 13.52 10.00 6.52
C CYS A 194 14.40 11.00 5.75
N HIS A 195 14.56 12.21 6.29
CA HIS A 195 15.56 13.16 5.80
C HIS A 195 16.92 12.89 6.46
N LYS A 196 17.97 12.77 5.65
CA LYS A 196 19.36 12.84 6.11
C LYS A 196 19.81 14.28 5.98
N ARG A 197 20.39 14.85 7.05
CA ARG A 197 21.08 16.14 6.93
C ARG A 197 22.28 15.93 6.02
N LYS A 198 22.39 16.71 4.95
CA LYS A 198 23.61 16.76 4.15
C LYS A 198 24.67 17.40 5.06
N PHE A 199 25.76 16.68 5.33
CA PHE A 199 26.95 17.33 5.87
C PHE A 199 27.48 18.23 4.74
N THR A 200 27.27 19.53 4.87
CA THR A 200 28.06 20.51 4.14
C THR A 200 29.41 20.57 4.86
N ASN A 201 30.45 20.05 4.21
CA ASN A 201 31.81 20.38 4.62
C ASN A 201 32.05 21.79 4.07
N ASP A 202 31.93 22.78 4.95
CA ASP A 202 32.47 24.13 4.71
C ASP A 202 33.98 24.11 4.98
#